data_AF-A0A954XYC2-F1
#
_entry.id   AF-A0A954XYC2-F1
#
_cell.length_a   1.000
_cell.length_b   1.000
_cell.length_c   1.000
_cell.angle_alpha   90.00
_cell.angle_beta   90.00
_cell.angle_gamma   90.00
#
_symmetry.space_group_name_H-M   'P 1'
#
loop_
_entity.id
_entity.type
_entity.pdbx_description
1 polymer ?
#
loop_
_entity_poly.entity_id
_entity_poly.type
_entity_poly.pdbx_seq_one_letter_code
_entity_poly.pdbx_strand_id
1 'polypeptide(L)'
;YPLPEAQLDRFFFKLIVGYSSREELATIIDRTTRGVEVTPDKVMDGSEIVKWQRLVREVIVAPHVQDYIVRLTLATHPGGPFAQPSTNQYLRWGASPRGAQTVTLAAKVRALLSGRFNVSFEDVRRVFLPAMRHRVILNFEAQAEAMDTDQVLVDILKKVPEKGEAPAKSA
;
A
#
# COMPACT_ATOMS: atom_id res chain seq x y z
N TYR A 1 5.60 -13.97 19.29
CA TYR A 1 4.13 -14.11 19.29
C TYR A 1 3.62 -13.44 18.02
N PRO A 2 3.03 -14.18 17.06
CA PRO A 2 2.46 -13.55 15.85
C PRO A 2 1.29 -12.64 16.25
N LEU A 3 1.23 -11.44 15.69
CA LEU A 3 0.12 -10.51 15.95
C LEU A 3 -1.14 -11.02 15.24
N PRO A 4 -2.30 -11.03 15.91
CA PRO A 4 -3.58 -11.29 15.26
C PRO A 4 -3.83 -10.32 14.09
N GLU A 5 -4.55 -10.78 13.07
CA GLU A 5 -4.83 -10.04 11.83
C GLU A 5 -5.55 -8.71 12.09
N ALA A 6 -6.48 -8.70 13.04
CA ALA A 6 -7.19 -7.49 13.49
C ALA A 6 -6.25 -6.45 14.14
N GLN A 7 -5.10 -6.87 14.65
CA GLN A 7 -4.06 -5.96 15.15
C GLN A 7 -3.15 -5.50 14.00
N LEU A 8 -2.82 -6.39 13.06
CA LEU A 8 -2.03 -6.03 11.87
C LEU A 8 -2.73 -4.96 11.02
N ASP A 9 -4.06 -4.99 10.88
CA ASP A 9 -4.82 -4.00 10.11
C ASP A 9 -4.65 -2.54 10.60
N ARG A 10 -4.20 -2.36 11.86
CA ARG A 10 -3.92 -1.03 12.43
C ARG A 10 -2.60 -0.43 11.95
N PHE A 11 -1.68 -1.22 11.40
CA PHE A 11 -0.42 -0.70 10.86
C PHE A 11 -0.67 0.00 9.52
N PHE A 12 -0.06 1.17 9.32
CA PHE A 12 -0.21 1.93 8.09
C PHE A 12 0.30 1.11 6.90
N PHE A 13 1.57 0.70 6.95
CA PHE A 13 2.20 -0.17 5.95
C PHE A 13 2.81 -1.43 6.57
N LYS A 14 2.87 -2.49 5.78
CA LYS A 14 3.83 -3.58 5.96
C LYS A 14 4.90 -3.44 4.89
N LEU A 15 6.14 -3.20 5.27
CA LEU A 15 7.29 -3.16 4.35
C LEU A 15 8.00 -4.51 4.34
N ILE A 16 8.42 -4.95 3.15
CA ILE A 16 9.26 -6.13 2.99
C ILE A 16 10.69 -5.61 2.81
N VAL A 17 11.54 -5.84 3.81
CA VAL A 17 12.95 -5.45 3.79
C VAL A 17 13.76 -6.69 3.47
N GLY A 18 14.47 -6.68 2.34
CA GLY A 18 15.37 -7.75 1.96
C GLY A 18 16.68 -7.72 2.77
N TYR A 19 17.51 -8.74 2.57
CA TYR A 19 18.87 -8.73 3.09
C TYR A 19 19.75 -7.76 2.30
N SER A 20 20.71 -7.15 3.00
CA SER A 20 21.72 -6.31 2.38
C SER A 20 22.68 -7.12 1.51
N SER A 21 23.12 -6.54 0.40
CA SER A 21 24.18 -7.13 -0.42
C SER A 21 25.52 -7.14 0.33
N ARG A 22 26.49 -7.88 -0.21
CA ARG A 22 27.87 -7.89 0.33
C ARG A 22 28.45 -6.47 0.38
N GLU A 23 28.23 -5.69 -0.68
CA GLU A 23 28.76 -4.34 -0.84
C GLU A 23 28.09 -3.34 0.11
N GLU A 24 26.78 -3.47 0.30
CA GLU A 24 26.03 -2.69 1.28
C GLU A 24 26.49 -3.02 2.70
N LEU A 25 26.66 -4.31 3.04
CA LEU A 25 27.18 -4.73 4.35
C LEU A 25 28.60 -4.24 4.59
N ALA A 26 29.48 -4.31 3.59
CA ALA A 26 30.84 -3.78 3.70
C ALA A 26 30.81 -2.27 4.00
N THR A 27 29.92 -1.52 3.33
CA THR A 27 29.72 -0.08 3.56
C THR A 27 29.16 0.21 4.95
N ILE A 28 28.20 -0.60 5.42
CA ILE A 28 27.63 -0.46 6.77
C ILE A 28 28.71 -0.67 7.82
N ILE A 29 29.49 -1.76 7.71
CA ILE A 29 30.59 -2.04 8.64
C ILE A 29 31.57 -0.86 8.64
N ASP A 30 32.05 -0.46 7.47
CA ASP A 30 33.01 0.64 7.31
C ASP A 30 32.52 1.94 7.98
N ARG A 31 31.26 2.34 7.74
CA ARG A 31 30.70 3.58 8.29
C ARG A 31 30.44 3.52 9.79
N THR A 32 30.06 2.36 10.32
CA THR A 32 29.63 2.22 11.72
C THR A 32 30.76 1.85 12.68
N THR A 33 31.90 1.38 12.19
CA THR A 33 33.05 0.98 13.03
C THR A 33 34.24 1.95 12.98
N ARG A 34 34.17 3.06 12.23
CA ARG A 34 35.28 4.01 12.06
C ARG A 34 35.46 5.03 13.20
N GLY A 35 34.69 4.95 14.28
CA GLY A 35 34.77 5.91 15.39
C GLY A 35 34.42 7.36 15.01
N VAL A 36 33.83 7.56 13.84
CA VAL A 36 33.37 8.88 13.36
C VAL A 36 31.99 9.13 13.93
N GLU A 37 31.86 10.16 14.77
CA GLU A 37 30.56 10.65 15.21
C GLU A 37 29.96 11.57 14.15
N VAL A 38 28.74 11.25 13.71
CA VAL A 38 27.97 12.07 12.77
C VAL A 38 26.92 12.82 13.56
N THR A 39 27.02 14.15 13.58
CA THR A 39 25.98 15.02 14.14
C THR A 39 25.06 15.48 13.01
N PRO A 40 23.80 15.03 12.95
CA PRO A 40 22.88 15.43 11.90
C PRO A 40 22.36 16.85 12.15
N ASP A 41 22.21 17.63 11.07
CA ASP A 41 21.54 18.92 11.12
C ASP A 41 20.02 18.77 11.28
N LYS A 42 19.44 19.62 12.13
CA LYS A 42 17.98 19.67 12.29
C LYS A 42 17.36 20.39 11.09
N VAL A 43 16.65 19.64 10.24
CA VAL A 43 15.93 20.16 9.06
C VAL A 43 14.45 20.47 9.30
N MET A 44 13.87 19.96 10.39
CA MET A 44 12.44 20.16 10.71
C MET A 44 12.19 19.97 12.21
N ASP A 45 11.19 20.66 12.76
CA ASP A 45 10.70 20.46 14.12
C ASP A 45 9.33 19.77 14.23
N GLY A 46 8.91 19.44 15.46
CA GLY A 46 7.64 18.76 15.69
C GLY A 46 6.41 19.58 15.27
N SER A 47 6.47 20.91 15.37
CA SER A 47 5.38 21.80 14.96
C SER A 47 5.21 21.79 13.44
N GLU A 48 6.33 21.76 12.71
CA GLU A 48 6.36 21.65 11.27
C GLU A 48 5.83 20.30 10.79
N ILE A 49 6.22 19.18 11.45
CA ILE A 49 5.68 17.85 11.15
C ILE A 49 4.15 17.85 11.26
N VAL A 50 3.59 18.46 12.31
CA VAL A 50 2.13 18.55 12.49
C VAL A 50 1.48 19.42 11.41
N LYS A 51 2.13 20.52 10.98
CA LYS A 51 1.65 21.33 9.84
C LYS A 51 1.61 20.50 8.56
N TRP A 52 2.66 19.73 8.25
CA TRP A 52 2.67 18.84 7.09
C TRP A 52 1.60 17.75 7.16
N GLN A 53 1.38 17.14 8.32
CA GLN A 53 0.29 16.17 8.50
C GLN A 53 -1.10 16.76 8.26
N ARG A 54 -1.30 18.05 8.54
CA ARG A 54 -2.55 18.77 8.21
C ARG A 54 -2.65 19.04 6.72
N LEU A 55 -1.58 19.55 6.10
CA LEU A 55 -1.53 19.80 4.65
C LEU A 55 -1.81 18.55 3.82
N VAL A 56 -1.28 17.39 4.23
CA VAL A 56 -1.58 16.11 3.57
C VAL A 56 -3.08 15.85 3.47
N ARG A 57 -3.90 16.29 4.45
CA ARG A 57 -5.35 16.09 4.42
C ARG A 57 -6.04 16.96 3.36
N GLU A 58 -5.46 18.11 3.03
CA GLU A 58 -6.00 19.09 2.08
C GLU A 58 -5.76 18.72 0.61
N VAL A 59 -4.81 17.81 0.32
CA VAL A 59 -4.54 17.35 -1.04
C VAL A 59 -5.79 16.78 -1.69
N ILE A 60 -6.05 17.19 -2.93
CA ILE A 60 -7.29 16.86 -3.66
C ILE A 60 -7.21 15.42 -4.20
N VAL A 61 -8.29 14.67 -4.02
CA VAL A 61 -8.52 13.38 -4.70
C VAL A 61 -9.68 13.59 -5.65
N ALA A 62 -9.41 13.48 -6.95
CA ALA A 62 -10.48 13.61 -7.94
C ALA A 62 -11.47 12.42 -7.80
N PRO A 63 -12.78 12.62 -8.10
CA PRO A 63 -13.79 11.57 -7.94
C PRO A 63 -13.44 10.24 -8.62
N HIS A 64 -12.85 10.29 -9.82
CA HIS A 64 -12.44 9.09 -10.57
C HIS A 64 -11.25 8.35 -9.93
N VAL A 65 -10.36 9.06 -9.23
CA VAL A 65 -9.24 8.43 -8.49
C VAL A 65 -9.78 7.79 -7.21
N GLN A 66 -10.71 8.46 -6.53
CA GLN A 66 -11.38 7.89 -5.35
C GLN A 66 -12.14 6.61 -5.72
N ASP A 67 -12.90 6.65 -6.81
CA ASP A 67 -13.59 5.47 -7.34
C ASP A 67 -12.61 4.32 -7.65
N TYR A 68 -11.47 4.62 -8.28
CA TYR A 68 -10.43 3.61 -8.51
C TYR A 68 -9.91 2.97 -7.21
N ILE A 69 -9.65 3.76 -6.16
CA ILE A 69 -9.23 3.24 -4.84
C ILE A 69 -10.32 2.34 -4.24
N VAL A 70 -11.59 2.72 -4.39
CA VAL A 70 -12.73 1.92 -3.92
C VAL A 70 -12.80 0.60 -4.69
N ARG A 71 -12.75 0.64 -6.02
CA ARG A 71 -12.78 -0.56 -6.87
C ARG A 71 -11.61 -1.49 -6.60
N LEU A 72 -10.40 -0.96 -6.41
CA LEU A 72 -9.24 -1.76 -6.01
C LEU A 72 -9.45 -2.44 -4.65
N THR A 73 -10.00 -1.72 -3.68
CA THR A 73 -10.32 -2.31 -2.37
C THR A 73 -11.37 -3.41 -2.49
N LEU A 74 -12.47 -3.15 -3.21
CA LEU A 74 -13.54 -4.13 -3.43
C LEU A 74 -13.08 -5.34 -4.25
N ALA A 75 -12.12 -5.16 -5.16
CA ALA A 75 -11.53 -6.25 -5.93
C ALA A 75 -10.75 -7.25 -5.07
N THR A 76 -10.45 -6.91 -3.80
CA THR A 76 -9.86 -7.85 -2.85
C THR A 76 -10.90 -8.74 -2.15
N HIS A 77 -12.20 -8.48 -2.30
CA HIS A 77 -13.27 -9.25 -1.64
C HIS A 77 -13.74 -10.41 -2.54
N PRO A 78 -13.54 -11.68 -2.13
CA PRO A 78 -14.03 -12.84 -2.88
C PRO A 78 -15.55 -12.82 -3.06
N GLY A 79 -16.02 -13.24 -4.24
CA GLY A 79 -17.44 -13.25 -4.63
C GLY A 79 -18.04 -11.86 -4.89
N GLY A 80 -17.25 -10.79 -4.79
CA GLY A 80 -17.70 -9.43 -5.03
C GLY A 80 -17.77 -9.05 -6.52
N PRO A 81 -18.46 -7.95 -6.87
CA PRO A 81 -18.65 -7.52 -8.26
C PRO A 81 -17.35 -7.07 -8.96
N PHE A 82 -16.31 -6.74 -8.19
CA PHE A 82 -15.00 -6.35 -8.71
C PHE A 82 -13.93 -7.44 -8.52
N ALA A 83 -14.31 -8.59 -7.94
CA ALA A 83 -13.39 -9.66 -7.64
C ALA A 83 -12.76 -10.21 -8.92
N GLN A 84 -11.44 -10.34 -8.92
CA GLN A 84 -10.72 -10.97 -10.01
C GLN A 84 -10.75 -12.51 -9.86
N PRO A 85 -10.50 -13.28 -10.92
CA PRO A 85 -10.40 -14.73 -10.82
C PRO A 85 -9.39 -15.16 -9.72
N SER A 86 -8.24 -14.50 -9.65
CA SER A 86 -7.22 -14.72 -8.61
C SER A 86 -7.74 -14.38 -7.20
N THR A 87 -8.54 -13.32 -7.05
CA THR A 87 -9.21 -12.97 -5.79
C THR A 87 -10.09 -14.12 -5.31
N ASN A 88 -10.96 -14.62 -6.20
CA ASN A 88 -11.92 -15.68 -5.87
C ASN A 88 -11.24 -17.00 -5.56
N GLN A 89 -10.16 -17.30 -6.27
CA GLN A 89 -9.42 -18.54 -6.10
C GLN A 89 -8.54 -18.53 -4.84
N TYR A 90 -7.90 -17.40 -4.51
CA TYR A 90 -6.81 -17.40 -3.52
C TYR A 90 -7.09 -16.61 -2.24
N LEU A 91 -8.04 -15.67 -2.23
CA LEU A 91 -8.34 -14.90 -1.02
C LEU A 91 -9.49 -15.54 -0.23
N ARG A 92 -9.29 -15.64 1.07
CA ARG A 92 -10.33 -15.98 2.06
C ARG A 92 -11.05 -14.72 2.55
N TRP A 93 -10.30 -13.64 2.75
CA TRP A 93 -10.82 -12.35 3.20
C TRP A 93 -10.09 -11.21 2.50
N GLY A 94 -10.84 -10.21 2.05
CA GLY A 94 -10.27 -8.98 1.47
C GLY A 94 -10.02 -7.90 2.51
N ALA A 95 -9.51 -6.77 2.02
CA ALA A 95 -9.08 -5.66 2.86
C ALA A 95 -10.23 -4.92 3.55
N SER A 96 -9.97 -4.41 4.75
CA SER A 96 -10.90 -3.55 5.47
C SER A 96 -10.95 -2.13 4.86
N PRO A 97 -11.92 -1.29 5.26
CA PRO A 97 -11.94 0.13 4.88
C PRO A 97 -10.65 0.91 5.24
N ARG A 98 -9.85 0.41 6.21
CA ARG A 98 -8.55 1.02 6.56
C ARG A 98 -7.53 0.88 5.43
N GLY A 99 -7.65 -0.14 4.58
CA GLY A 99 -6.85 -0.28 3.37
C GLY A 99 -7.05 0.90 2.43
N ALA A 100 -8.30 1.19 2.08
CA ALA A 100 -8.66 2.33 1.23
C ALA A 100 -8.20 3.68 1.83
N GLN A 101 -8.37 3.86 3.14
CA GLN A 101 -7.91 5.07 3.85
C GLN A 101 -6.39 5.22 3.77
N THR A 102 -5.64 4.13 4.00
CA THR A 102 -4.17 4.11 3.93
C THR A 102 -3.69 4.45 2.53
N VAL A 103 -4.24 3.79 1.51
CA VAL A 103 -3.90 4.07 0.10
C VAL A 103 -4.14 5.54 -0.23
N THR A 104 -5.29 6.09 0.19
CA THR A 104 -5.63 7.49 -0.05
C THR A 104 -4.62 8.44 0.59
N LEU A 105 -4.35 8.30 1.90
CA LEU A 105 -3.42 9.18 2.61
C LEU A 105 -2.00 9.07 2.07
N ALA A 106 -1.54 7.86 1.76
CA ALA A 106 -0.22 7.64 1.21
C ALA A 106 -0.08 8.23 -0.21
N ALA A 107 -1.11 8.10 -1.05
CA ALA A 107 -1.12 8.68 -2.38
C ALA A 107 -1.09 10.22 -2.33
N LYS A 108 -1.77 10.82 -1.35
CA LYS A 108 -1.69 12.28 -1.08
C LYS A 108 -0.27 12.71 -0.70
N VAL A 109 0.41 11.97 0.17
CA VAL A 109 1.81 12.23 0.53
C VAL A 109 2.72 12.14 -0.70
N ARG A 110 2.54 11.10 -1.54
CA ARG A 110 3.33 10.96 -2.78
C ARG A 110 3.12 12.10 -3.77
N ALA A 111 1.88 12.59 -3.91
CA ALA A 111 1.59 13.73 -4.76
C ALA A 111 2.36 14.98 -4.28
N LEU A 112 2.32 15.27 -2.97
CA LEU A 112 3.06 16.40 -2.38
C LEU A 112 4.57 16.26 -2.54
N LEU A 113 5.14 15.07 -2.30
CA LEU A 113 6.57 14.81 -2.51
C LEU A 113 6.97 14.97 -3.98
N SER A 114 6.01 14.88 -4.90
CA SER A 114 6.20 15.13 -6.34
C SER A 114 5.86 16.57 -6.75
N GLY A 115 5.63 17.48 -5.80
CA GLY A 115 5.25 18.88 -6.07
C GLY A 115 3.84 19.08 -6.63
N ARG A 116 2.96 18.06 -6.55
CA ARG A 116 1.59 18.10 -7.06
C ARG A 116 0.58 18.26 -5.94
N PHE A 117 -0.50 19.01 -6.21
CA PHE A 117 -1.60 19.25 -5.25
C PHE A 117 -2.79 18.29 -5.42
N ASN A 118 -2.72 17.38 -6.38
CA ASN A 118 -3.74 16.39 -6.66
C ASN A 118 -3.15 14.99 -6.85
N VAL A 119 -3.88 13.99 -6.36
CA VAL A 119 -3.51 12.58 -6.50
C VAL A 119 -3.69 12.12 -7.95
N SER A 120 -2.76 11.30 -8.43
CA SER A 120 -2.84 10.57 -9.71
C SER A 120 -3.03 9.07 -9.49
N PHE A 121 -3.43 8.34 -10.52
CA PHE A 121 -3.49 6.87 -10.48
C PHE A 121 -2.13 6.22 -10.18
N GLU A 122 -1.03 6.82 -10.66
CA GLU A 122 0.31 6.32 -10.37
C GLU A 122 0.66 6.40 -8.88
N ASP A 123 0.21 7.45 -8.18
CA ASP A 123 0.40 7.56 -6.74
C ASP A 123 -0.29 6.42 -6.00
N VAL A 124 -1.50 6.06 -6.43
CA VAL A 124 -2.28 4.93 -5.89
C VAL A 124 -1.55 3.61 -6.12
N ARG A 125 -1.10 3.33 -7.35
CA ARG A 125 -0.37 2.08 -7.67
C ARG A 125 0.88 1.90 -6.82
N ARG A 126 1.66 2.98 -6.63
CA ARG A 126 2.93 2.95 -5.89
C ARG A 126 2.78 2.62 -4.41
N VAL A 127 1.63 2.93 -3.81
CA VAL A 127 1.38 2.71 -2.37
C VAL A 127 0.49 1.51 -2.09
N PHE A 128 -0.10 0.92 -3.13
CA PHE A 128 -1.11 -0.13 -2.99
C PHE A 128 -0.58 -1.37 -2.28
N LEU A 129 0.53 -1.96 -2.73
CA LEU A 129 1.08 -3.17 -2.11
C LEU A 129 1.44 -2.98 -0.62
N PRO A 130 2.26 -1.98 -0.22
CA PRO A 130 2.60 -1.81 1.19
C PRO A 130 1.38 -1.46 2.06
N ALA A 131 0.32 -0.88 1.48
CA ALA A 131 -0.95 -0.65 2.17
C ALA A 131 -1.78 -1.93 2.30
N MET A 132 -1.80 -2.83 1.32
CA MET A 132 -2.82 -3.88 1.25
C MET A 132 -2.34 -5.27 1.68
N ARG A 133 -1.03 -5.54 1.58
CA ARG A 133 -0.47 -6.90 1.73
C ARG A 133 -0.69 -7.60 3.06
N HIS A 134 -0.91 -6.85 4.14
CA HIS A 134 -1.24 -7.37 5.47
C HIS A 134 -2.72 -7.28 5.81
N ARG A 135 -3.55 -6.85 4.86
CA ARG A 135 -5.00 -6.66 5.00
C ARG A 135 -5.80 -7.70 4.23
N VAL A 136 -5.15 -8.54 3.44
CA VAL A 136 -5.77 -9.67 2.73
C VAL A 136 -5.29 -10.99 3.34
N ILE A 137 -6.18 -11.97 3.37
CA ILE A 137 -5.90 -13.29 3.96
C ILE A 137 -6.02 -14.33 2.86
N LEU A 138 -4.94 -15.07 2.61
CA LEU A 138 -4.92 -16.19 1.67
C LEU A 138 -5.71 -17.38 2.21
N ASN A 139 -6.27 -18.20 1.32
CA ASN A 139 -6.87 -19.48 1.66
C ASN A 139 -5.83 -20.63 1.59
N PHE A 140 -6.26 -21.86 1.85
CA PHE A 140 -5.37 -23.03 1.84
C PHE A 140 -4.88 -23.39 0.43
N GLU A 141 -5.68 -23.16 -0.61
CA GLU A 141 -5.28 -23.41 -2.00
C GLU A 141 -4.11 -22.54 -2.41
N ALA A 142 -4.14 -21.24 -2.06
CA ALA A 142 -3.03 -20.33 -2.26
C ALA A 142 -1.74 -20.82 -1.58
N GLN A 143 -1.84 -21.39 -0.38
CA GLN A 143 -0.68 -21.97 0.31
C GLN A 143 -0.15 -23.21 -0.41
N ALA A 144 -1.03 -24.07 -0.90
CA ALA A 144 -0.66 -25.27 -1.65
C ALA A 144 0.05 -24.94 -2.97
N GLU A 145 -0.35 -23.84 -3.62
CA GLU A 145 0.24 -23.35 -4.88
C GLU A 145 1.39 -22.36 -4.68
N ALA A 146 1.86 -22.16 -3.44
CA ALA A 146 2.92 -21.21 -3.09
C ALA A 146 2.65 -19.77 -3.56
N MET A 147 1.37 -19.39 -3.61
CA MET A 147 0.93 -18.03 -3.90
C MET A 147 1.14 -17.12 -2.68
N ASP A 148 1.62 -15.90 -2.92
CA ASP A 148 1.72 -14.85 -1.92
C ASP A 148 0.69 -13.73 -2.12
N THR A 149 0.54 -12.88 -1.08
CA THR A 149 -0.44 -11.79 -1.12
C THR A 149 -0.08 -10.71 -2.15
N ASP A 150 1.20 -10.43 -2.37
CA ASP A 150 1.65 -9.42 -3.31
C ASP A 150 1.33 -9.86 -4.76
N GLN A 151 1.44 -11.15 -5.10
CA GLN A 151 1.10 -11.69 -6.41
C GLN A 151 -0.39 -11.48 -6.75
N VAL A 152 -1.30 -11.80 -5.82
CA VAL A 152 -2.74 -11.56 -6.01
C VAL A 152 -3.05 -10.06 -6.12
N LEU A 153 -2.43 -9.24 -5.28
CA LEU A 153 -2.62 -7.78 -5.31
C LEU A 153 -2.07 -7.13 -6.59
N VAL A 154 -0.96 -7.63 -7.14
CA VAL A 154 -0.41 -7.20 -8.43
C VAL A 154 -1.35 -7.58 -9.57
N ASP A 155 -1.96 -8.76 -9.53
CA ASP A 155 -2.95 -9.16 -10.54
C ASP A 155 -4.19 -8.24 -10.50
N ILE A 156 -4.69 -7.91 -9.31
CA ILE A 156 -5.76 -6.92 -9.11
C ILE A 156 -5.39 -5.56 -9.71
N LEU A 157 -4.19 -5.04 -9.41
CA LEU A 157 -3.71 -3.76 -9.97
C LEU A 157 -3.68 -3.74 -11.50
N LYS A 158 -3.35 -4.87 -12.13
CA LYS A 158 -3.27 -4.99 -13.59
C LYS A 158 -4.65 -5.07 -14.24
N LYS A 159 -5.61 -5.77 -13.61
CA LYS A 159 -6.92 -6.07 -14.21
C LYS A 159 -8.00 -5.03 -13.90
N VAL A 160 -7.90 -4.34 -12.77
CA VAL A 160 -8.87 -3.28 -12.43
C VAL A 160 -8.51 -2.00 -13.19
N PRO A 161 -9.38 -1.50 -14.10
CA PRO A 161 -9.06 -0.35 -14.94
C PRO A 161 -9.03 0.96 -14.14
N GLU A 162 -8.19 1.92 -14.50
CA GLU A 162 -8.13 3.22 -13.82
C GLU A 162 -9.41 4.04 -13.99
N LYS A 163 -9.97 4.02 -15.20
CA LYS A 163 -11.26 4.65 -15.52
C LYS A 163 -12.34 3.58 -15.46
N GLY A 164 -13.40 3.83 -14.70
CA GLY A 164 -14.51 2.89 -14.61
C GLY A 164 -15.31 2.87 -15.90
N GLU A 165 -15.42 1.70 -16.53
CA GLU A 165 -16.71 1.29 -17.08
C GLU A 165 -17.41 0.51 -15.96
N ALA A 166 -18.66 0.87 -15.64
CA ALA A 166 -19.42 0.12 -14.66
C ALA A 166 -19.52 -1.34 -15.13
N PRO A 167 -19.33 -2.34 -14.26
CA PRO A 167 -19.55 -3.72 -14.67
C PRO A 167 -20.99 -3.85 -15.19
N ALA A 168 -21.15 -4.50 -16.34
CA ALA A 168 -22.46 -4.80 -16.91
C ALA A 168 -23.33 -5.45 -15.82
N LYS A 169 -24.49 -4.85 -15.55
CA LYS A 169 -25.46 -5.41 -14.59
C LYS A 169 -25.69 -6.87 -14.98
N SER A 170 -25.34 -7.79 -14.09
CA SER A 170 -25.78 -9.18 -14.18
C SER A 170 -27.31 -9.18 -14.10
N ALA A 171 -27.94 -9.52 -15.22
CA ALA A 171 -29.36 -9.79 -15.33
C ALA A 171 -29.73 -11.09 -14.59
#